data_AF-A0A1Y5FTI2-F1
#
_entry.id   AF-A0A1Y5FTI2-F1
#
_cell.length_a   1.000
_cell.length_b   1.000
_cell.length_c   1.000
_cell.angle_alpha   90.00
_cell.angle_beta   90.00
_cell.angle_gamma   90.00
#
_symmetry.space_group_name_H-M   'P 1'
#
loop_
_entity.id
_entity.type
_entity.pdbx_description
1 polymer ?
#
loop_
_entity_poly.entity_id
_entity_poly.type
_entity_poly.pdbx_seq_one_letter_code
_entity_poly.pdbx_strand_id
1 'polypeptide(L)'
;MFGSRALAEPNLPSAPLLTFPVVCDTSTDCFIQHYFDYDPGPGALDHTCGILTYNGHKGIDIRVSSPEWKETGFPVISAEKGKIEIVRDGISDRALNQEEVKSSRGKTPKLSNTVVINHGNGWRSHYGHLRRGSVIVREGQEVSRGSLLGLVGLSGSTSFPHLHFSLSYKGQIIDPFTGMTAQEGCEAAATGRSYWSAEANAKLGYKNGGVFKTGFSDHFPSYEELDIQNFGIEAFSPNTTEFYFWVRLWGIREGDQEELTILLPDGDVYKRNGQVEKSFVQGQRGFYYSRSIPLPTGIYEVNYKLRRTKNKSISEVIINVDSTMKILPFTEETTTPAN
;
A
#
# COMPACT_ATOMS: atom_id res chain seq x y z
N MET A 1 16.34 -45.76 -40.40
CA MET A 1 15.88 -44.41 -39.99
C MET A 1 14.47 -44.54 -39.45
N PHE A 2 14.29 -44.60 -38.13
CA PHE A 2 12.98 -44.51 -37.49
C PHE A 2 12.82 -43.08 -36.98
N GLY A 3 11.98 -42.30 -37.65
CA GLY A 3 11.65 -40.95 -37.22
C GLY A 3 10.66 -41.01 -36.07
N SER A 4 11.08 -40.58 -34.88
CA SER A 4 10.17 -40.29 -33.77
C SER A 4 9.27 -39.11 -34.17
N ARG A 5 7.99 -39.39 -34.40
CA ARG A 5 6.94 -38.37 -34.36
C ARG A 5 6.80 -37.94 -32.90
N ALA A 6 7.25 -36.71 -32.60
CA ALA A 6 6.83 -36.03 -31.38
C ALA A 6 5.31 -35.87 -31.43
N LEU A 7 4.60 -36.52 -30.51
CA LEU A 7 3.19 -36.22 -30.26
C LEU A 7 3.14 -34.81 -29.68
N ALA A 8 2.38 -33.92 -30.34
CA ALA A 8 2.10 -32.60 -29.82
C ALA A 8 1.42 -32.74 -28.45
N GLU A 9 1.98 -32.09 -27.43
CA GLU A 9 1.31 -31.98 -26.13
C GLU A 9 -0.06 -31.32 -26.30
N PRO A 10 -1.11 -31.81 -25.62
CA PRO A 10 -2.43 -31.19 -25.70
C PRO A 10 -2.33 -29.72 -25.26
N ASN A 11 -2.88 -28.82 -26.07
CA ASN A 11 -3.01 -27.39 -25.79
C ASN A 11 -3.82 -27.20 -24.50
N LEU A 12 -3.15 -27.21 -23.35
CA LEU A 12 -3.72 -26.73 -22.09
C LEU A 12 -4.05 -25.25 -22.31
N PRO A 13 -5.27 -24.79 -21.95
CA PRO A 13 -5.62 -23.39 -22.10
C PRO A 13 -4.60 -22.52 -21.37
N SER A 14 -4.00 -21.58 -22.09
CA SER A 14 -2.92 -20.75 -21.56
C SER A 14 -3.42 -19.97 -20.35
N ALA A 15 -2.76 -20.14 -19.20
CA ALA A 15 -3.03 -19.35 -18.02
C ALA A 15 -2.86 -17.84 -18.32
N PRO A 16 -3.56 -16.95 -17.61
CA PRO A 16 -3.47 -15.51 -17.84
C PRO A 16 -2.04 -15.02 -17.58
N LEU A 17 -1.61 -14.01 -18.35
CA LEU A 17 -0.33 -13.32 -18.14
C LEU A 17 -0.63 -11.88 -17.73
N LEU A 18 -0.60 -11.64 -16.43
CA LEU A 18 -1.08 -10.42 -15.81
C LEU A 18 -0.11 -9.24 -16.01
N THR A 19 -0.64 -8.08 -16.39
CA THR A 19 0.03 -6.78 -16.24
C THR A 19 -0.41 -6.09 -14.96
N PHE A 20 0.40 -5.16 -14.47
CA PHE A 20 0.09 -4.39 -13.27
C PHE A 20 -1.23 -3.61 -13.45
N PRO A 21 -2.21 -3.73 -12.54
CA PRO A 21 -3.58 -3.26 -12.77
C PRO A 21 -3.82 -1.79 -12.38
N VAL A 22 -2.77 -1.04 -12.02
CA VAL A 22 -2.87 0.38 -11.66
C VAL A 22 -1.89 1.18 -12.49
N VAL A 23 -2.33 2.32 -13.03
CA VAL A 23 -1.45 3.29 -13.70
C VAL A 23 -0.91 4.25 -12.64
N CYS A 24 0.32 4.00 -12.20
CA CYS A 24 1.03 4.79 -11.18
C CYS A 24 2.54 4.53 -11.24
N ASP A 25 3.34 5.43 -10.67
CA ASP A 25 4.75 5.17 -10.41
C ASP A 25 4.90 4.30 -9.15
N THR A 26 5.47 3.09 -9.28
CA THR A 26 5.63 2.16 -8.15
C THR A 26 6.79 2.51 -7.22
N SER A 27 7.54 3.58 -7.53
CA SER A 27 8.60 4.13 -6.70
C SER A 27 8.11 5.26 -5.79
N THR A 28 7.06 5.99 -6.19
CA THR A 28 6.55 7.17 -5.46
C THR A 28 5.07 7.09 -5.12
N ASP A 29 4.21 6.66 -6.06
CA ASP A 29 2.78 6.91 -5.97
C ASP A 29 2.00 5.70 -5.43
N CYS A 30 2.50 4.49 -5.69
CA CYS A 30 1.79 3.27 -5.33
C CYS A 30 2.70 2.09 -5.02
N PHE A 31 2.20 1.13 -4.25
CA PHE A 31 2.91 -0.10 -3.95
C PHE A 31 1.98 -1.14 -3.33
N ILE A 32 2.42 -2.40 -3.31
CA ILE A 32 1.70 -3.45 -2.59
C ILE A 32 1.97 -3.30 -1.09
N GLN A 33 0.90 -3.06 -0.32
CA GLN A 33 0.96 -3.02 1.14
C GLN A 33 0.63 -4.38 1.76
N HIS A 34 -0.35 -5.10 1.21
CA HIS A 34 -0.75 -6.42 1.69
C HIS A 34 -0.69 -7.46 0.57
N TYR A 35 -0.17 -8.64 0.88
CA TYR A 35 -0.04 -9.79 -0.01
C TYR A 35 -1.02 -10.90 0.39
N PHE A 36 -1.13 -11.93 -0.45
CA PHE A 36 -1.99 -13.08 -0.22
C PHE A 36 -1.61 -13.79 1.09
N ASP A 37 -2.60 -14.25 1.85
CA ASP A 37 -2.40 -14.95 3.13
C ASP A 37 -2.32 -16.48 2.94
N TYR A 38 -1.16 -17.04 3.27
CA TYR A 38 -0.87 -18.48 3.25
C TYR A 38 -1.10 -19.17 4.59
N ASP A 39 -1.31 -18.43 5.67
CA ASP A 39 -1.57 -19.01 6.99
C ASP A 39 -2.77 -18.33 7.65
N PRO A 40 -4.01 -18.56 7.15
CA PRO A 40 -5.20 -17.94 7.69
C PRO A 40 -5.39 -18.21 9.18
N GLY A 41 -5.04 -17.20 9.97
CA GLY A 41 -5.10 -17.24 11.41
C GLY A 41 -4.36 -16.03 12.02
N PRO A 42 -4.15 -16.02 13.35
CA PRO A 42 -3.35 -14.98 14.02
C PRO A 42 -1.90 -14.90 13.52
N GLY A 43 -1.42 -15.95 12.84
CA GLY A 43 -0.07 -16.06 12.29
C GLY A 43 0.11 -15.59 10.84
N ALA A 44 -0.93 -15.06 10.19
CA ALA A 44 -0.97 -14.72 8.75
C ALA A 44 0.38 -14.36 8.12
N LEU A 45 0.76 -15.13 7.09
CA LEU A 45 2.04 -15.02 6.39
C LEU A 45 1.84 -14.83 4.89
N ASP A 46 2.66 -13.97 4.28
CA ASP A 46 2.74 -13.82 2.84
C ASP A 46 3.59 -14.92 2.17
N HIS A 47 3.69 -14.89 0.84
CA HIS A 47 4.46 -15.87 0.06
C HIS A 47 5.97 -15.89 0.33
N THR A 48 6.50 -14.93 1.09
CA THR A 48 7.90 -14.90 1.54
C THR A 48 8.03 -15.37 2.99
N CYS A 49 6.96 -15.92 3.56
CA CYS A 49 6.80 -16.15 4.99
C CYS A 49 6.98 -14.87 5.81
N GLY A 50 6.68 -13.72 5.21
CA GLY A 50 6.71 -12.40 5.82
C GLY A 50 5.36 -12.02 6.41
N ILE A 51 5.34 -10.94 7.19
CA ILE A 51 4.14 -10.46 7.89
C ILE A 51 3.28 -9.53 7.04
N LEU A 52 3.60 -9.29 5.76
CA LEU A 52 2.96 -8.25 4.96
C LEU A 52 1.61 -8.69 4.41
N THR A 53 0.75 -9.21 5.29
CA THR A 53 -0.61 -9.66 5.01
C THR A 53 -1.46 -9.47 6.26
N TYR A 54 -2.70 -9.94 6.22
CA TYR A 54 -3.58 -10.05 7.38
C TYR A 54 -4.47 -11.28 7.24
N ASN A 55 -4.98 -11.77 8.37
CA ASN A 55 -5.76 -12.99 8.44
C ASN A 55 -6.89 -13.03 7.40
N GLY A 56 -6.83 -14.03 6.53
CA GLY A 56 -7.82 -14.33 5.51
C GLY A 56 -7.76 -13.41 4.30
N HIS A 57 -6.65 -12.70 4.08
CA HIS A 57 -6.48 -11.86 2.90
C HIS A 57 -6.35 -12.71 1.63
N LYS A 58 -7.21 -12.46 0.65
CA LYS A 58 -7.40 -13.31 -0.55
C LYS A 58 -6.82 -12.71 -1.82
N GLY A 59 -5.84 -11.82 -1.72
CA GLY A 59 -5.34 -11.09 -2.88
C GLY A 59 -4.15 -10.23 -2.54
N ILE A 60 -4.01 -9.13 -3.26
CA ILE A 60 -3.03 -8.08 -3.00
C ILE A 60 -3.74 -6.74 -2.85
N ASP A 61 -3.26 -5.90 -1.95
CA ASP A 61 -3.74 -4.53 -1.79
C ASP A 61 -2.67 -3.57 -2.29
N ILE A 62 -2.94 -2.94 -3.44
CA ILE A 62 -2.09 -1.94 -4.07
C ILE A 62 -2.52 -0.58 -3.52
N ARG A 63 -1.77 -0.09 -2.53
CA ARG A 63 -1.98 1.24 -1.96
C ARG A 63 -1.59 2.32 -2.96
N VAL A 64 -2.32 3.43 -2.91
CA VAL A 64 -1.96 4.67 -3.59
C VAL A 64 -1.72 5.81 -2.61
N SER A 65 -0.97 6.83 -3.04
CA SER A 65 -0.63 8.00 -2.24
C SER A 65 -1.84 8.93 -2.00
N SER A 66 -1.76 9.69 -0.91
CA SER A 66 -2.72 10.72 -0.52
C SER A 66 -1.97 12.05 -0.37
N PRO A 67 -2.52 13.18 -0.87
CA PRO A 67 -3.92 13.37 -1.31
C PRO A 67 -4.20 13.04 -2.78
N GLU A 68 -3.22 12.60 -3.58
CA GLU A 68 -3.31 12.49 -5.04
C GLU A 68 -4.50 11.62 -5.49
N TRP A 69 -4.82 10.58 -4.71
CA TRP A 69 -5.99 9.76 -5.02
C TRP A 69 -7.29 10.58 -5.03
N LYS A 70 -7.47 11.60 -4.18
CA LYS A 70 -8.69 12.43 -4.20
C LYS A 70 -8.73 13.38 -5.39
N GLU A 71 -7.58 13.97 -5.72
CA GLU A 71 -7.47 15.06 -6.68
C GLU A 71 -7.45 14.58 -8.13
N THR A 72 -6.47 13.74 -8.47
CA THR A 72 -6.25 13.24 -9.84
C THR A 72 -6.78 11.83 -10.01
N GLY A 73 -6.65 11.01 -8.95
CA GLY A 73 -7.02 9.60 -8.97
C GLY A 73 -6.05 8.71 -9.73
N PHE A 74 -6.13 7.41 -9.44
CA PHE A 74 -5.26 6.41 -10.03
C PHE A 74 -6.09 5.48 -10.93
N PRO A 75 -5.84 5.46 -12.25
CA PRO A 75 -6.55 4.59 -13.17
C PRO A 75 -6.35 3.10 -12.84
N VAL A 76 -7.45 2.37 -12.75
CA VAL A 76 -7.46 0.91 -12.66
C VAL A 76 -7.71 0.34 -14.05
N ILE A 77 -6.78 -0.49 -14.51
CA ILE A 77 -6.82 -1.11 -15.84
C ILE A 77 -6.91 -2.64 -15.73
N SER A 78 -7.50 -3.28 -16.74
CA SER A 78 -7.56 -4.74 -16.79
C SER A 78 -6.15 -5.36 -16.88
N ALA A 79 -5.82 -6.22 -15.91
CA ALA A 79 -4.55 -6.95 -15.90
C ALA A 79 -4.41 -7.96 -17.05
N GLU A 80 -5.54 -8.42 -17.60
CA GLU A 80 -5.59 -9.34 -18.73
C GLU A 80 -6.90 -9.13 -19.50
N LYS A 81 -6.92 -9.50 -20.79
CA LYS A 81 -8.13 -9.47 -21.62
C LYS A 81 -9.20 -10.42 -21.07
N GLY A 82 -10.47 -10.10 -21.29
CA GLY A 82 -11.56 -10.98 -20.89
C GLY A 82 -12.92 -10.34 -21.06
N LYS A 83 -13.94 -10.99 -20.51
CA LYS A 83 -15.31 -10.50 -20.50
C LYS A 83 -15.67 -10.06 -19.09
N ILE A 84 -16.20 -8.85 -18.94
CA ILE A 84 -16.71 -8.36 -17.67
C ILE A 84 -17.87 -9.25 -17.22
N GLU A 85 -17.75 -9.84 -16.04
CA GLU A 85 -18.72 -10.78 -15.47
C GLU A 85 -19.57 -10.12 -14.39
N ILE A 86 -18.96 -9.31 -13.53
CA ILE A 86 -19.66 -8.62 -12.43
C ILE A 86 -19.23 -7.16 -12.44
N VAL A 87 -20.20 -6.25 -12.32
CA VAL A 87 -19.96 -4.82 -12.07
C VAL A 87 -20.79 -4.38 -10.89
N ARG A 88 -20.16 -3.63 -9.98
CA ARG A 88 -20.89 -2.91 -8.94
C ARG A 88 -20.29 -1.53 -8.71
N ASP A 89 -21.16 -0.54 -8.69
CA ASP A 89 -20.82 0.85 -8.37
C ASP A 89 -21.90 1.46 -7.47
N GLY A 90 -21.62 2.58 -6.83
CA GLY A 90 -22.54 3.35 -5.98
C GLY A 90 -22.25 3.28 -4.48
N ILE A 91 -21.32 2.44 -4.03
CA ILE A 91 -20.88 2.40 -2.63
C ILE A 91 -19.98 3.59 -2.33
N SER A 92 -20.29 4.37 -1.29
CA SER A 92 -19.51 5.54 -0.89
C SER A 92 -18.07 5.22 -0.52
N ASP A 93 -17.16 6.12 -0.93
CA ASP A 93 -15.77 6.15 -0.50
C ASP A 93 -15.69 6.71 0.93
N ARG A 94 -15.32 5.86 1.90
CA ARG A 94 -15.14 6.26 3.30
C ARG A 94 -14.20 5.31 4.02
N ALA A 95 -13.18 5.87 4.66
CA ALA A 95 -12.30 5.10 5.53
C ALA A 95 -13.07 4.60 6.76
N LEU A 96 -12.91 3.32 7.07
CA LEU A 96 -13.26 2.79 8.37
C LEU A 96 -12.26 3.30 9.41
N ASN A 97 -12.77 3.76 10.56
CA ASN A 97 -11.92 4.06 11.70
C ASN A 97 -11.44 2.77 12.38
N GLN A 98 -10.50 2.88 13.33
CA GLN A 98 -9.92 1.70 13.98
C GLN A 98 -10.95 0.81 14.70
N GLU A 99 -11.96 1.40 15.32
CA GLU A 99 -13.00 0.64 16.03
C GLU A 99 -13.90 -0.11 15.04
N GLU A 100 -14.24 0.52 13.91
CA GLU A 100 -14.96 -0.13 12.83
C GLU A 100 -14.15 -1.30 12.25
N VAL A 101 -12.85 -1.11 11.98
CA VAL A 101 -11.95 -2.17 11.49
C VAL A 101 -11.87 -3.33 12.48
N LYS A 102 -11.71 -3.06 13.78
CA LYS A 102 -11.72 -4.10 14.83
C LYS A 102 -13.05 -4.85 14.83
N SER A 103 -14.16 -4.11 14.77
CA SER A 103 -15.51 -4.68 14.82
C SER A 103 -15.91 -5.47 13.57
N SER A 104 -15.21 -5.29 12.44
CA SER A 104 -15.46 -6.03 11.19
C SER A 104 -14.69 -7.34 11.10
N ARG A 105 -13.71 -7.59 11.97
CA ARG A 105 -12.93 -8.82 11.95
C ARG A 105 -13.84 -10.04 12.15
N GLY A 106 -13.68 -11.06 11.30
CA GLY A 106 -14.48 -12.29 11.34
C GLY A 106 -15.93 -12.13 10.85
N LYS A 107 -16.32 -10.95 10.35
CA LYS A 107 -17.65 -10.72 9.75
C LYS A 107 -17.56 -10.73 8.23
N THR A 108 -18.71 -10.93 7.58
CA THR A 108 -18.81 -10.77 6.12
C THR A 108 -18.41 -9.33 5.73
N PRO A 109 -17.42 -9.16 4.83
CA PRO A 109 -17.02 -7.84 4.37
C PRO A 109 -18.20 -7.07 3.77
N LYS A 110 -18.23 -5.74 4.00
CA LYS A 110 -19.19 -4.88 3.30
C LYS A 110 -18.89 -4.88 1.82
N LEU A 111 -19.94 -4.79 1.01
CA LEU A 111 -19.87 -4.62 -0.44
C LEU A 111 -19.01 -3.37 -0.78
N SER A 112 -18.02 -3.49 -1.68
CA SER A 112 -17.13 -2.42 -2.23
C SER A 112 -17.25 -2.26 -3.75
N ASN A 113 -17.20 -1.07 -4.36
CA ASN A 113 -17.33 -0.99 -5.83
C ASN A 113 -16.30 -1.90 -6.51
N THR A 114 -16.73 -2.68 -7.50
CA THR A 114 -15.94 -3.79 -8.02
C THR A 114 -16.19 -4.07 -9.49
N VAL A 115 -15.18 -4.64 -10.13
CA VAL A 115 -15.25 -5.29 -11.43
C VAL A 115 -14.69 -6.71 -11.28
N VAL A 116 -15.36 -7.70 -11.87
CA VAL A 116 -14.81 -9.06 -12.06
C VAL A 116 -14.70 -9.33 -13.56
N ILE A 117 -13.53 -9.82 -13.99
CA ILE A 117 -13.26 -10.17 -15.38
C ILE A 117 -13.11 -11.68 -15.47
N ASN A 118 -13.92 -12.31 -16.33
CA ASN A 118 -13.77 -13.71 -16.72
C ASN A 118 -12.81 -13.80 -17.92
N HIS A 119 -11.69 -14.49 -17.74
CA HIS A 119 -10.66 -14.68 -18.76
C HIS A 119 -10.85 -15.98 -19.57
N GLY A 120 -11.95 -16.70 -19.33
CA GLY A 120 -12.22 -18.02 -19.90
C GLY A 120 -11.54 -19.14 -19.11
N ASN A 121 -11.93 -20.39 -19.40
CA ASN A 121 -11.32 -21.59 -18.85
C ASN A 121 -11.27 -21.67 -17.31
N GLY A 122 -12.19 -20.98 -16.63
CA GLY A 122 -12.29 -20.93 -15.17
C GLY A 122 -11.44 -19.86 -14.49
N TRP A 123 -10.73 -19.02 -15.25
CA TRP A 123 -9.93 -17.92 -14.72
C TRP A 123 -10.76 -16.65 -14.51
N ARG A 124 -10.61 -16.02 -13.34
CA ARG A 124 -11.20 -14.70 -13.06
C ARG A 124 -10.24 -13.80 -12.30
N SER A 125 -10.22 -12.52 -12.63
CA SER A 125 -9.63 -11.48 -11.78
C SER A 125 -10.71 -10.59 -11.17
N HIS A 126 -10.47 -10.14 -9.94
CA HIS A 126 -11.37 -9.27 -9.18
C HIS A 126 -10.65 -7.98 -8.81
N TYR A 127 -11.31 -6.85 -9.04
CA TYR A 127 -10.81 -5.49 -8.81
C TYR A 127 -11.77 -4.80 -7.83
N GLY A 128 -11.41 -4.75 -6.54
CA GLY A 128 -12.24 -4.22 -5.47
C GLY A 128 -11.83 -2.82 -4.99
N HIS A 129 -12.70 -2.20 -4.19
CA HIS A 129 -12.49 -0.87 -3.59
C HIS A 129 -12.38 0.27 -4.63
N LEU A 130 -13.05 0.13 -5.78
CA LEU A 130 -13.08 1.18 -6.80
C LEU A 130 -13.79 2.44 -6.27
N ARG A 131 -13.44 3.60 -6.82
CA ARG A 131 -14.06 4.88 -6.46
C ARG A 131 -15.51 4.91 -6.91
N ARG A 132 -16.38 5.44 -6.06
CA ARG A 132 -17.80 5.64 -6.37
C ARG A 132 -17.98 6.46 -7.65
N GLY A 133 -18.78 5.96 -8.57
CA GLY A 133 -19.12 6.63 -9.82
C GLY A 133 -17.99 6.62 -10.86
N SER A 134 -16.89 5.91 -10.61
CA SER A 134 -15.76 5.85 -11.53
C SER A 134 -15.78 4.65 -12.47
N VAL A 135 -16.65 3.67 -12.24
CA VAL A 135 -16.66 2.43 -13.03
C VAL A 135 -17.29 2.70 -14.39
N ILE A 136 -16.51 2.51 -15.46
CA ILE A 136 -16.93 2.86 -16.84
C ILE A 136 -17.30 1.67 -17.72
N VAL A 137 -17.15 0.45 -17.19
CA VAL A 137 -17.46 -0.79 -17.91
C VAL A 137 -18.80 -1.37 -17.48
N ARG A 138 -19.36 -2.26 -18.30
CA ARG A 138 -20.63 -2.96 -18.03
C ARG A 138 -20.49 -4.47 -18.13
N GLU A 139 -21.34 -5.20 -17.42
CA GLU A 139 -21.41 -6.65 -17.53
C GLU A 139 -21.62 -7.09 -18.97
N GLY A 140 -20.92 -8.15 -19.37
CA GLY A 140 -20.92 -8.68 -20.72
C GLY A 140 -19.97 -8.00 -21.69
N GLN A 141 -19.39 -6.83 -21.35
CA GLN A 141 -18.42 -6.14 -22.18
C GLN A 141 -17.13 -6.94 -22.34
N GLU A 142 -16.57 -7.00 -23.55
CA GLU A 142 -15.20 -7.49 -23.76
C GLU A 142 -14.20 -6.36 -23.54
N VAL A 143 -13.11 -6.68 -22.85
CA VAL A 143 -12.01 -5.75 -22.60
C VAL A 143 -10.70 -6.38 -23.05
N SER A 144 -9.86 -5.56 -23.68
CA SER A 144 -8.45 -5.91 -23.92
C SER A 144 -7.66 -5.72 -22.64
N ARG A 145 -6.47 -6.33 -22.54
CA ARG A 145 -5.50 -6.00 -21.49
C ARG A 145 -5.20 -4.49 -21.51
N GLY A 146 -5.14 -3.86 -20.35
CA GLY A 146 -4.89 -2.42 -20.20
C GLY A 146 -6.11 -1.52 -20.43
N SER A 147 -7.30 -2.09 -20.63
CA SER A 147 -8.53 -1.29 -20.74
C SER A 147 -8.85 -0.63 -19.41
N LEU A 148 -9.21 0.65 -19.44
CA LEU A 148 -9.66 1.38 -18.26
C LEU A 148 -10.96 0.78 -17.70
N LEU A 149 -10.97 0.49 -16.40
CA LEU A 149 -12.11 -0.06 -15.67
C LEU A 149 -12.78 1.00 -14.78
N GLY A 150 -11.95 1.83 -14.13
CA GLY A 150 -12.36 2.91 -13.25
C GLY A 150 -11.17 3.51 -12.52
N LEU A 151 -11.39 4.06 -11.32
CA LEU A 151 -10.33 4.64 -10.48
C LEU A 151 -10.20 3.91 -9.15
N VAL A 152 -9.00 3.92 -8.58
CA VAL A 152 -8.76 3.50 -7.19
C VAL A 152 -9.59 4.39 -6.26
N GLY A 153 -10.22 3.75 -5.27
CA GLY A 153 -11.10 4.40 -4.30
C GLY A 153 -10.91 3.90 -2.88
N LEU A 154 -11.96 4.06 -2.10
CA LEU A 154 -12.04 3.83 -0.65
C LEU A 154 -13.41 3.24 -0.28
N SER A 155 -14.03 2.49 -1.19
CA SER A 155 -15.38 1.96 -1.00
C SER A 155 -15.39 0.61 -0.26
N GLY A 156 -16.41 0.36 0.55
CA GLY A 156 -16.59 -0.90 1.28
C GLY A 156 -15.78 -0.98 2.59
N SER A 157 -15.29 -2.18 2.95
CA SER A 157 -14.58 -2.42 4.21
C SER A 157 -13.08 -2.13 4.12
N THR A 158 -12.69 -0.86 3.98
CA THR A 158 -11.30 -0.41 3.88
C THR A 158 -11.01 0.80 4.76
N SER A 159 -9.79 0.94 5.28
CA SER A 159 -9.33 2.08 6.09
C SER A 159 -8.36 3.01 5.36
N PHE A 160 -7.95 2.69 4.12
CA PHE A 160 -7.04 3.52 3.33
C PHE A 160 -7.26 3.29 1.82
N PRO A 161 -6.90 4.26 0.95
CA PRO A 161 -7.14 4.16 -0.48
C PRO A 161 -6.25 3.11 -1.13
N HIS A 162 -6.85 2.11 -1.79
CA HIS A 162 -6.12 1.04 -2.46
C HIS A 162 -6.99 0.29 -3.46
N LEU A 163 -6.36 -0.43 -4.38
CA LEU A 163 -7.00 -1.47 -5.18
C LEU A 163 -6.78 -2.82 -4.51
N HIS A 164 -7.87 -3.52 -4.18
CA HIS A 164 -7.78 -4.95 -3.89
C HIS A 164 -7.84 -5.74 -5.20
N PHE A 165 -6.80 -6.53 -5.47
CA PHE A 165 -6.73 -7.39 -6.65
C PHE A 165 -6.62 -8.86 -6.22
N SER A 166 -7.47 -9.72 -6.77
CA SER A 166 -7.34 -11.17 -6.57
C SER A 166 -7.51 -11.95 -7.85
N LEU A 167 -6.86 -13.11 -7.90
CA LEU A 167 -6.91 -14.06 -9.00
C LEU A 167 -7.57 -15.36 -8.52
N SER A 168 -8.42 -15.94 -9.35
CA SER A 168 -9.02 -17.24 -9.07
C SER A 168 -9.01 -18.14 -10.28
N TYR A 169 -8.89 -19.44 -10.02
CA TYR A 169 -8.97 -20.51 -11.01
C TYR A 169 -9.98 -21.56 -10.55
N LYS A 170 -11.00 -21.82 -11.37
CA LYS A 170 -12.08 -22.78 -11.11
C LYS A 170 -12.73 -22.60 -9.72
N GLY A 171 -12.89 -21.34 -9.32
CA GLY A 171 -13.50 -20.96 -8.03
C GLY A 171 -12.56 -20.96 -6.83
N GLN A 172 -11.30 -21.38 -6.99
CA GLN A 172 -10.29 -21.29 -5.94
C GLN A 172 -9.49 -20.00 -6.11
N ILE A 173 -9.36 -19.23 -5.04
CA ILE A 173 -8.45 -18.08 -5.03
C ILE A 173 -7.03 -18.61 -4.97
N ILE A 174 -6.15 -18.04 -5.79
CA ILE A 174 -4.73 -18.34 -5.80
C ILE A 174 -3.92 -17.05 -5.65
N ASP A 175 -2.72 -17.17 -5.10
CA ASP A 175 -1.76 -16.08 -5.09
C ASP A 175 -1.25 -15.80 -6.51
N PRO A 176 -1.39 -14.58 -7.05
CA PRO A 176 -0.86 -14.26 -8.37
C PRO A 176 0.68 -14.31 -8.46
N PHE A 177 1.42 -14.30 -7.34
CA PHE A 177 2.88 -14.41 -7.33
C PHE A 177 3.42 -15.84 -7.44
N THR A 178 2.64 -16.84 -7.07
CA THR A 178 3.11 -18.24 -6.98
C THR A 178 2.16 -19.24 -7.65
N GLY A 179 0.92 -18.82 -7.88
CA GLY A 179 -0.16 -19.68 -8.34
C GLY A 179 -0.69 -20.68 -7.33
N MET A 180 -0.28 -20.56 -6.07
CA MET A 180 -0.66 -21.48 -5.00
C MET A 180 -1.87 -21.00 -4.22
N THR A 181 -2.45 -21.92 -3.48
CA THR A 181 -3.56 -21.71 -2.55
C THR A 181 -3.05 -21.56 -1.11
N ALA A 182 -3.89 -21.03 -0.23
CA ALA A 182 -3.54 -20.86 1.18
C ALA A 182 -3.22 -22.20 1.88
N GLN A 183 -3.80 -23.32 1.42
CA GLN A 183 -3.61 -24.64 2.02
C GLN A 183 -2.18 -25.18 1.87
N GLU A 184 -1.40 -24.65 0.94
CA GLU A 184 -0.04 -25.12 0.65
C GLU A 184 1.02 -24.52 1.59
N GLY A 185 0.69 -23.41 2.28
CA GLY A 185 1.61 -22.71 3.18
C GLY A 185 2.68 -21.89 2.45
N CYS A 186 3.31 -20.95 3.17
CA CYS A 186 4.24 -20.00 2.56
C CYS A 186 5.56 -20.65 2.07
N GLU A 187 5.99 -21.77 2.65
CA GLU A 187 7.20 -22.48 2.22
C GLU A 187 7.03 -23.12 0.83
N ALA A 188 5.81 -23.50 0.47
CA ALA A 188 5.53 -24.05 -0.85
C ALA A 188 5.71 -23.00 -1.96
N ALA A 189 5.54 -21.70 -1.65
CA ALA A 189 5.62 -20.58 -2.58
C ALA A 189 6.89 -20.59 -3.45
N ALA A 190 8.01 -21.09 -2.91
CA ALA A 190 9.29 -21.19 -3.61
C ALA A 190 9.23 -22.11 -4.85
N THR A 191 8.27 -23.03 -4.91
CA THR A 191 8.05 -23.95 -6.04
C THR A 191 6.96 -23.47 -7.01
N GLY A 192 6.32 -22.35 -6.68
CA GLY A 192 5.23 -21.77 -7.46
C GLY A 192 5.70 -21.08 -8.74
N ARG A 193 4.73 -20.72 -9.56
CA ARG A 193 4.92 -19.91 -10.77
C ARG A 193 4.11 -18.62 -10.67
N SER A 194 4.78 -17.49 -10.86
CA SER A 194 4.12 -16.19 -10.99
C SER A 194 3.26 -16.09 -12.25
N TYR A 195 2.06 -15.53 -12.09
CA TYR A 195 1.17 -15.16 -13.20
C TYR A 195 1.38 -13.74 -13.69
N TRP A 196 2.19 -12.94 -12.99
CA TRP A 196 2.60 -11.63 -13.46
C TRP A 196 3.58 -11.76 -14.63
N SER A 197 3.43 -10.87 -15.62
CA SER A 197 4.45 -10.64 -16.65
C SER A 197 5.79 -10.25 -16.02
N ALA A 198 6.89 -10.46 -16.75
CA ALA A 198 8.21 -10.06 -16.27
C ALA A 198 8.29 -8.55 -15.94
N GLU A 199 7.64 -7.71 -16.75
CA GLU A 199 7.54 -6.27 -16.51
C GLU A 199 6.74 -5.96 -15.23
N ALA A 200 5.59 -6.64 -15.04
CA ALA A 200 4.81 -6.47 -13.82
C ALA A 200 5.59 -6.94 -12.58
N ASN A 201 6.26 -8.10 -12.63
CA ASN A 201 7.11 -8.57 -11.53
C ASN A 201 8.25 -7.58 -11.21
N ALA A 202 8.88 -6.99 -12.22
CA ALA A 202 9.92 -5.98 -12.01
C ALA A 202 9.37 -4.71 -11.33
N LYS A 203 8.15 -4.28 -11.69
CA LYS A 203 7.46 -3.15 -11.05
C LYS A 203 6.96 -3.46 -9.64
N LEU A 204 6.50 -4.69 -9.42
CA LEU A 204 5.82 -5.15 -8.20
C LEU A 204 6.75 -5.66 -7.10
N GLY A 205 7.99 -6.02 -7.47
CA GLY A 205 8.92 -6.81 -6.65
C GLY A 205 8.79 -6.60 -5.14
N TYR A 206 8.80 -7.72 -4.40
CA TYR A 206 8.53 -7.73 -2.96
C TYR A 206 9.42 -6.72 -2.22
N LYS A 207 8.78 -5.77 -1.53
CA LYS A 207 9.46 -4.80 -0.66
C LYS A 207 9.29 -5.23 0.80
N ASN A 208 10.40 -5.24 1.54
CA ASN A 208 10.47 -5.67 2.94
C ASN A 208 10.03 -4.61 3.96
N GLY A 209 9.37 -3.56 3.50
CA GLY A 209 9.01 -2.36 4.24
C GLY A 209 9.25 -1.11 3.41
N GLY A 210 8.76 0.02 3.91
CA GLY A 210 8.87 1.30 3.23
C GLY A 210 8.17 2.43 3.99
N VAL A 211 8.27 3.64 3.45
CA VAL A 211 7.64 4.83 4.03
C VAL A 211 6.47 5.24 3.16
N PHE A 212 5.35 5.55 3.80
CA PHE A 212 4.19 6.17 3.16
C PHE A 212 4.40 7.68 3.04
N LYS A 213 4.69 8.34 4.17
CA LYS A 213 4.84 9.79 4.27
C LYS A 213 5.61 10.16 5.53
N THR A 214 6.19 11.34 5.54
CA THR A 214 6.81 11.97 6.71
C THR A 214 6.37 13.42 6.82
N GLY A 215 6.42 14.00 8.01
CA GLY A 215 6.10 15.41 8.18
C GLY A 215 6.31 15.91 9.60
N PHE A 216 6.02 17.20 9.79
CA PHE A 216 5.96 17.84 11.10
C PHE A 216 4.50 18.11 11.49
N SER A 217 4.24 18.20 12.78
CA SER A 217 2.96 18.62 13.36
C SER A 217 3.13 19.12 14.79
N ASP A 218 2.08 19.74 15.34
CA ASP A 218 2.00 20.21 16.72
C ASP A 218 1.54 19.13 17.71
N HIS A 219 0.97 18.03 17.22
CA HIS A 219 0.59 16.86 18.00
C HIS A 219 0.97 15.56 17.27
N PHE A 220 0.90 14.42 17.98
CA PHE A 220 1.12 13.12 17.33
C PHE A 220 -0.10 12.76 16.47
N PRO A 221 0.05 12.64 15.15
CA PRO A 221 -1.10 12.48 14.25
C PRO A 221 -1.80 11.13 14.40
N SER A 222 -3.09 11.10 14.08
CA SER A 222 -3.86 9.89 13.88
C SER A 222 -3.62 9.26 12.49
N TYR A 223 -3.99 7.99 12.33
CA TYR A 223 -3.93 7.33 11.03
C TYR A 223 -4.84 7.99 9.98
N GLU A 224 -5.99 8.52 10.40
CA GLU A 224 -6.91 9.20 9.49
C GLU A 224 -6.28 10.48 8.93
N GLU A 225 -5.63 11.27 9.79
CA GLU A 225 -4.88 12.46 9.38
C GLU A 225 -3.79 12.12 8.37
N LEU A 226 -3.03 11.04 8.61
CA LEU A 226 -1.90 10.66 7.73
C LEU A 226 -2.32 9.98 6.43
N ASP A 227 -3.32 9.11 6.48
CA ASP A 227 -3.69 8.24 5.35
C ASP A 227 -4.81 8.83 4.48
N ILE A 228 -5.63 9.74 5.03
CA ILE A 228 -6.83 10.28 4.38
C ILE A 228 -6.77 11.79 4.20
N GLN A 229 -6.18 12.51 5.14
CA GLN A 229 -6.08 13.97 5.10
C GLN A 229 -4.72 14.40 4.54
N ASN A 230 -4.62 15.61 3.99
CA ASN A 230 -3.31 16.18 3.66
C ASN A 230 -2.73 16.86 4.91
N PHE A 231 -2.38 16.05 5.91
CA PHE A 231 -1.96 16.53 7.22
C PHE A 231 -0.45 16.83 7.28
N GLY A 232 -0.11 17.89 8.01
CA GLY A 232 1.25 18.36 8.28
C GLY A 232 1.27 19.89 8.46
N ILE A 233 2.28 20.41 9.13
CA ILE A 233 2.51 21.86 9.21
C ILE A 233 3.58 22.29 8.21
N GLU A 234 3.32 23.40 7.53
CA GLU A 234 4.26 24.08 6.64
C GLU A 234 4.71 25.45 7.20
N ALA A 235 4.06 25.92 8.27
CA ALA A 235 4.39 27.15 8.98
C ALA A 235 4.23 26.93 10.49
N PHE A 236 5.13 27.53 11.28
CA PHE A 236 5.00 27.60 12.73
C PHE A 236 4.42 28.93 13.15
N SER A 237 3.48 28.94 14.08
CA SER A 237 3.07 30.16 14.80
C SER A 237 4.29 30.80 15.49
N PRO A 238 4.34 32.13 15.66
CA PRO A 238 5.54 32.85 16.12
C PRO A 238 6.09 32.44 17.50
N ASN A 239 5.30 31.69 18.28
CA ASN A 239 5.64 31.22 19.62
C ASN A 239 5.69 29.69 19.73
N THR A 240 5.67 28.95 18.63
CA THR A 240 5.76 27.49 18.69
C THR A 240 7.13 27.07 19.22
N THR A 241 7.14 26.35 20.34
CA THR A 241 8.36 25.88 21.02
C THR A 241 8.58 24.38 20.90
N GLU A 242 7.65 23.67 20.27
CA GLU A 242 7.63 22.21 20.20
C GLU A 242 7.08 21.73 18.86
N PHE A 243 7.48 20.53 18.47
CA PHE A 243 6.95 19.83 17.31
C PHE A 243 7.00 18.31 17.51
N TYR A 244 6.22 17.61 16.70
CA TYR A 244 6.40 16.20 16.38
C TYR A 244 6.93 16.08 14.96
N PHE A 245 8.07 15.41 14.78
CA PHE A 245 8.38 14.82 13.49
C PHE A 245 7.77 13.41 13.47
N TRP A 246 7.06 13.06 12.41
CA TRP A 246 6.42 11.77 12.30
C TRP A 246 6.81 11.05 11.01
N VAL A 247 6.82 9.72 11.10
CA VAL A 247 7.11 8.82 9.97
C VAL A 247 5.97 7.81 9.90
N ARG A 248 5.21 7.83 8.80
CA ARG A 248 4.19 6.84 8.47
C ARG A 248 4.85 5.77 7.62
N LEU A 249 4.93 4.54 8.10
CA LEU A 249 5.69 3.47 7.44
C LEU A 249 5.02 2.09 7.55
N TRP A 250 5.58 1.11 6.85
CA TRP A 250 5.09 -0.26 6.82
C TRP A 250 6.22 -1.30 6.78
N GLY A 251 5.86 -2.53 7.11
CA GLY A 251 6.78 -3.67 7.16
C GLY A 251 7.84 -3.54 8.26
N ILE A 252 7.51 -2.93 9.39
CA ILE A 252 8.43 -2.81 10.53
C ILE A 252 8.49 -4.15 11.27
N ARG A 253 9.69 -4.60 11.63
CA ARG A 253 9.88 -5.84 12.39
C ARG A 253 10.46 -5.54 13.76
N GLU A 254 10.06 -6.36 14.72
CA GLU A 254 10.71 -6.42 16.02
C GLU A 254 12.23 -6.57 15.85
N GLY A 255 12.98 -5.80 16.61
CA GLY A 255 14.42 -5.77 16.59
C GLY A 255 15.04 -4.82 15.56
N ASP A 256 14.27 -4.26 14.62
CA ASP A 256 14.76 -3.22 13.71
C ASP A 256 15.33 -2.04 14.50
N GLN A 257 16.50 -1.54 14.08
CA GLN A 257 17.15 -0.39 14.69
C GLN A 257 16.70 0.89 13.99
N GLU A 258 16.32 1.89 14.78
CA GLU A 258 15.84 3.18 14.32
C GLU A 258 16.82 4.28 14.69
N GLU A 259 17.18 5.11 13.73
CA GLU A 259 18.05 6.27 13.88
C GLU A 259 17.34 7.49 13.27
N LEU A 260 17.26 8.59 14.01
CA LEU A 260 16.76 9.88 13.54
C LEU A 260 17.77 10.98 13.86
N THR A 261 18.03 11.83 12.88
CA THR A 261 18.70 13.13 13.06
C THR A 261 17.88 14.21 12.38
N ILE A 262 17.65 15.33 13.08
CA ILE A 262 17.06 16.56 12.54
C ILE A 262 18.05 17.69 12.78
N LEU A 263 18.53 18.33 11.71
CA LEU A 263 19.31 19.57 11.78
C LEU A 263 18.33 20.75 11.63
N LEU A 264 18.33 21.63 12.62
CA LEU A 264 17.50 22.82 12.66
C LEU A 264 18.19 23.99 11.91
N PRO A 265 17.41 24.97 11.42
CA PRO A 265 17.93 26.15 10.72
C PRO A 265 19.01 26.96 11.44
N ASP A 266 19.01 26.96 12.78
CA ASP A 266 19.98 27.67 13.62
C ASP A 266 21.21 26.83 13.98
N GLY A 267 21.32 25.61 13.45
CA GLY A 267 22.43 24.69 13.66
C GLY A 267 22.23 23.72 14.82
N ASP A 268 21.14 23.82 15.57
CA ASP A 268 20.80 22.83 16.60
C ASP A 268 20.54 21.46 15.97
N VAL A 269 20.89 20.39 16.69
CA VAL A 269 20.74 19.02 16.20
C VAL A 269 19.95 18.17 17.20
N TYR A 270 18.81 17.67 16.76
CA TYR A 270 18.04 16.66 17.49
C TYR A 270 18.39 15.26 16.99
N LYS A 271 18.67 14.33 17.91
CA LYS A 271 18.98 12.93 17.60
C LYS A 271 18.18 11.98 18.47
N ARG A 272 17.71 10.89 17.87
CA ARG A 272 17.05 9.79 18.57
C ARG A 272 17.54 8.47 17.98
N ASN A 273 17.90 7.53 18.85
CA ASN A 273 18.13 6.14 18.47
C ASN A 273 17.19 5.25 19.27
N GLY A 274 16.78 4.13 18.70
CA GLY A 274 15.92 3.18 19.37
C GLY A 274 15.85 1.84 18.64
N GLN A 275 15.11 0.90 19.24
CA GLN A 275 14.82 -0.39 18.65
C GLN A 275 13.31 -0.60 18.62
N VAL A 276 12.82 -1.25 17.57
CA VAL A 276 11.41 -1.62 17.43
C VAL A 276 11.09 -2.79 18.35
N GLU A 277 10.17 -2.59 19.28
CA GLU A 277 9.78 -3.62 20.27
C GLU A 277 8.85 -4.69 19.71
N LYS A 278 8.10 -4.39 18.64
CA LYS A 278 7.13 -5.31 18.05
C LYS A 278 6.99 -5.10 16.56
N SER A 279 6.76 -6.20 15.85
CA SER A 279 6.47 -6.19 14.42
C SER A 279 5.11 -5.56 14.11
N PHE A 280 5.07 -4.72 13.08
CA PHE A 280 3.85 -4.10 12.58
C PHE A 280 3.83 -4.10 11.05
N VAL A 281 2.73 -4.61 10.48
CA VAL A 281 2.49 -4.53 9.03
C VAL A 281 2.49 -3.07 8.57
N GLN A 282 1.89 -2.19 9.37
CA GLN A 282 1.91 -0.76 9.18
C GLN A 282 1.95 -0.07 10.55
N GLY A 283 2.64 1.07 10.62
CA GLY A 283 2.76 1.85 11.85
C GLY A 283 3.10 3.31 11.59
N GLN A 284 3.14 4.09 12.67
CA GLN A 284 3.56 5.47 12.66
C GLN A 284 4.53 5.69 13.83
N ARG A 285 5.60 6.45 13.59
CA ARG A 285 6.59 6.85 14.59
C ARG A 285 6.46 8.33 14.83
N GLY A 286 6.59 8.74 16.08
CA GLY A 286 6.50 10.13 16.49
C GLY A 286 7.71 10.49 17.32
N PHE A 287 8.33 11.60 16.96
CA PHE A 287 9.54 12.11 17.59
C PHE A 287 9.26 13.52 18.08
N TYR A 288 9.00 13.62 19.37
CA TYR A 288 8.76 14.90 20.03
C TYR A 288 10.08 15.63 20.28
N TYR A 289 10.09 16.91 19.95
CA TYR A 289 11.15 17.84 20.28
C TYR A 289 10.55 19.12 20.83
N SER A 290 11.20 19.68 21.85
CA SER A 290 10.86 21.00 22.39
C SER A 290 12.08 21.72 22.90
N ARG A 291 11.96 23.04 23.02
CA ARG A 291 12.97 23.92 23.60
C ARG A 291 12.32 25.10 24.33
N SER A 292 13.10 25.88 25.08
CA SER A 292 12.59 26.99 25.89
C SER A 292 12.33 28.29 25.11
N ILE A 293 12.73 28.35 23.84
CA ILE A 293 12.59 29.52 22.96
C ILE A 293 11.84 29.12 21.67
N PRO A 294 11.17 30.06 20.97
CA PRO A 294 10.44 29.74 19.74
C PRO A 294 11.34 29.06 18.70
N LEU A 295 10.82 28.08 17.96
CA LEU A 295 11.53 27.35 16.91
C LEU A 295 11.93 28.27 15.75
N PRO A 296 13.10 28.07 15.12
CA PRO A 296 13.53 28.93 14.04
C PRO A 296 12.78 28.60 12.75
N THR A 297 12.31 29.62 12.03
CA THR A 297 11.85 29.45 10.65
C THR A 297 13.03 29.10 9.74
N GLY A 298 12.84 28.18 8.79
CA GLY A 298 13.89 27.84 7.82
C GLY A 298 13.81 26.40 7.30
N ILE A 299 14.94 25.88 6.82
CA ILE A 299 15.06 24.52 6.31
C ILE A 299 15.47 23.59 7.45
N TYR A 300 14.67 22.56 7.67
CA TYR A 300 14.97 21.44 8.55
C TYR A 300 15.46 20.27 7.67
N GLU A 301 16.65 19.76 7.95
CA GLU A 301 17.18 18.58 7.26
C GLU A 301 16.95 17.36 8.14
N VAL A 302 16.28 16.34 7.59
CA VAL A 302 15.88 15.15 8.32
C VAL A 302 16.52 13.91 7.69
N ASN A 303 17.27 13.17 8.50
CA ASN A 303 17.73 11.83 8.17
C ASN A 303 17.07 10.83 9.11
N TYR A 304 16.21 9.96 8.57
CA TYR A 304 15.61 8.85 9.30
C TYR A 304 16.02 7.53 8.66
N LYS A 305 16.50 6.58 9.46
CA LYS A 305 16.93 5.25 9.02
C LYS A 305 16.28 4.16 9.84
N LEU A 306 15.87 3.11 9.15
CA LEU A 306 15.52 1.83 9.75
C LEU A 306 16.48 0.75 9.21
N ARG A 307 17.18 0.07 10.11
CA ARG A 307 18.11 -1.02 9.80
C ARG A 307 17.54 -2.35 10.28
N ARG A 308 17.66 -3.36 9.44
CA ARG A 308 17.26 -4.73 9.76
C ARG A 308 18.45 -5.66 9.71
N THR A 309 18.62 -6.46 10.76
CA THR A 309 19.63 -7.52 10.79
C THR A 309 19.10 -8.78 10.11
N LYS A 310 19.70 -9.15 8.98
CA LYS A 310 19.56 -10.48 8.36
C LYS A 310 20.63 -11.43 8.91
N ASN A 311 20.24 -12.70 9.10
CA ASN A 311 21.13 -13.83 9.39
C ASN A 311 22.17 -13.54 10.49
N LYS A 312 21.71 -12.97 11.62
CA LYS A 312 22.49 -12.68 12.85
C LYS A 312 23.73 -11.78 12.70
N SER A 313 24.09 -11.29 11.51
CA SER A 313 25.33 -10.53 11.32
C SER A 313 25.28 -9.43 10.26
N ILE A 314 24.32 -9.41 9.34
CA ILE A 314 24.28 -8.44 8.24
C ILE A 314 23.15 -7.45 8.49
N SER A 315 23.48 -6.23 8.92
CA SER A 315 22.51 -5.14 9.02
C SER A 315 22.40 -4.42 7.68
N GLU A 316 21.20 -4.45 7.08
CA GLU A 316 20.87 -3.69 5.87
C GLU A 316 19.97 -2.50 6.23
N VAL A 317 20.16 -1.35 5.57
CA VAL A 317 19.22 -0.22 5.67
C VAL A 317 18.03 -0.55 4.79
N ILE A 318 16.87 -0.80 5.40
CA ILE A 318 15.63 -1.14 4.67
C ILE A 318 14.76 0.08 4.39
N ILE A 319 14.94 1.13 5.19
CA ILE A 319 14.31 2.44 5.00
C ILE A 319 15.38 3.49 5.22
N ASN A 320 15.56 4.38 4.25
CA ASN A 320 16.37 5.58 4.37
C ASN A 320 15.55 6.76 3.86
N VAL A 321 15.24 7.69 4.74
CA VAL A 321 14.57 8.95 4.40
C VAL A 321 15.61 10.05 4.57
N ASP A 322 15.98 10.64 3.45
CA ASP A 322 16.71 11.90 3.38
C ASP A 322 15.74 12.94 2.87
N SER A 323 15.26 13.81 3.76
CA SER A 323 14.23 14.79 3.45
C SER A 323 14.64 16.17 3.92
N THR A 324 14.17 17.19 3.21
CA THR A 324 14.25 18.57 3.66
C THR A 324 12.84 19.11 3.77
N MET A 325 12.55 19.80 4.87
CA MET A 325 11.26 20.43 5.07
C MET A 325 11.49 21.90 5.37
N LYS A 326 10.95 22.75 4.49
CA LYS A 326 10.99 24.20 4.69
C LYS A 326 9.77 24.58 5.52
N ILE A 327 10.02 25.12 6.70
CA ILE A 327 8.97 25.73 7.53
C ILE A 327 9.02 27.24 7.33
N LEU A 328 7.88 27.80 6.97
CA LEU A 328 7.67 29.21 6.66
C LEU A 328 7.30 30.01 7.93
N PRO A 329 7.53 31.33 7.92
CA PRO A 329 7.05 32.18 9.01
C PRO A 329 5.52 32.22 8.98
N PHE A 330 4.89 32.26 10.15
CA PHE A 330 3.44 32.41 10.23
C PHE A 330 2.97 33.70 9.53
N THR A 331 1.96 33.58 8.68
CA THR A 331 1.23 34.72 8.14
C THR A 331 -0.21 34.65 8.63
N GLU A 332 -0.64 35.60 9.46
CA GLU A 332 -2.07 35.78 9.74
C GLU A 332 -2.77 36.18 8.44
N GLU A 333 -3.73 35.39 7.96
CA GLU A 333 -4.64 35.86 6.92
C GLU A 333 -5.45 37.02 7.50
N THR A 334 -5.13 38.24 7.08
CA THR A 334 -5.96 39.41 7.34
C THR A 334 -7.26 39.24 6.56
N THR A 335 -8.27 38.63 7.18
CA THR A 335 -9.64 38.71 6.69
C THR A 335 -10.08 40.16 6.84
N THR A 336 -9.97 40.91 5.75
CA THR A 336 -10.57 42.24 5.68
C THR A 336 -12.08 42.02 5.69
N PRO A 337 -12.87 42.61 6.61
CA PRO A 337 -14.31 42.50 6.55
C PRO A 337 -14.78 43.09 5.22
N ALA A 338 -15.59 42.34 4.47
CA ALA A 338 -16.29 42.90 3.33
C ALA A 338 -17.21 44.02 3.84
N ASN A 339 -16.87 45.27 3.51
CA ASN A 339 -17.72 46.44 3.74
C ASN A 339 -18.88 46.47 2.76
#